data_AF-A0A8J9S9W3-F1
#
_entry.id   AF-A0A8J9S9W3-F1
#
_cell.length_a   1.000
_cell.length_b   1.000
_cell.length_c   1.000
_cell.angle_alpha   90.00
_cell.angle_beta   90.00
_cell.angle_gamma   90.00
#
_symmetry.space_group_name_H-M   'P 1'
#
loop_
_entity.id
_entity.type
_entity.pdbx_description
1 polymer ?
#
loop_
_entity_poly.entity_id
_entity_poly.type
_entity_poly.pdbx_seq_one_letter_code
_entity_poly.pdbx_strand_id
1 'polypeptide(L)'
;GYVLHGLLGTFTADLYYSARLDKLVQISTAPSNFSVGMFSWFPLYFPIANPLYVPANANVTAYVRRQWDVVTSRVWYEWSVTVHDQNGDVLGISPLHNINGRSYHVSM
;
A
#
# COMPACT_ATOMS: atom_id res chain seq x y z
N GLY A 1 1.14 18.37 13.81
CA GLY A 1 1.26 17.57 12.57
C GLY A 1 1.72 16.18 12.92
N TYR A 2 1.77 15.30 11.93
CA TYR A 2 2.29 13.94 12.07
C TYR A 2 3.61 13.80 11.30
N VAL A 3 4.32 12.69 11.54
CA VAL A 3 5.48 12.30 10.74
C VAL A 3 5.12 11.00 10.04
N LEU A 4 5.14 11.03 8.70
CA LEU A 4 4.88 9.87 7.87
C LEU A 4 6.17 9.10 7.64
N HIS A 5 6.17 7.80 7.96
CA HIS A 5 7.33 6.92 7.78
C HIS A 5 7.16 5.90 6.65
N GLY A 6 5.92 5.66 6.21
CA GLY A 6 5.61 4.69 5.16
C GLY A 6 4.11 4.41 5.08
N LEU A 7 3.73 3.42 4.28
CA LEU A 7 2.35 3.02 4.05
C LEU A 7 2.12 1.59 4.56
N LEU A 8 0.97 1.37 5.20
CA LEU A 8 0.51 0.05 5.61
C LEU A 8 -0.25 -0.61 4.44
N GLY A 9 0.16 -1.83 4.07
CA GLY A 9 -0.52 -2.66 3.08
C GLY A 9 -1.31 -3.78 3.73
N THR A 10 -2.59 -3.86 3.40
CA THR A 10 -3.49 -4.96 3.77
C THR A 10 -4.28 -5.40 2.55
N PHE A 11 -4.98 -6.53 2.64
CA PHE A 11 -5.84 -7.02 1.57
C PHE A 11 -7.14 -7.61 2.11
N THR A 12 -8.13 -7.66 1.22
CA THR A 12 -9.37 -8.43 1.37
C THR A 12 -9.51 -9.29 0.13
N ALA A 13 -9.91 -10.54 0.30
CA ALA A 13 -10.19 -11.46 -0.79
C ALA A 13 -11.59 -12.06 -0.65
N ASP A 14 -12.36 -11.95 -1.72
CA ASP A 14 -13.69 -12.52 -1.85
C ASP A 14 -13.53 -13.97 -2.31
N LEU A 15 -13.98 -14.91 -1.49
CA LEU A 15 -13.79 -16.33 -1.77
C LEU A 15 -14.95 -16.89 -2.57
N TYR A 16 -16.18 -16.74 -2.07
CA TYR A 16 -17.40 -17.16 -2.75
C TYR A 16 -18.66 -16.57 -2.10
N TYR A 17 -19.76 -16.51 -2.84
CA TYR A 17 -21.07 -16.19 -2.28
C TYR A 17 -21.82 -17.45 -1.82
N SER A 18 -22.22 -17.50 -0.55
CA SER A 18 -23.02 -18.59 0.00
C SER A 18 -24.50 -18.26 -0.08
N ALA A 19 -25.21 -18.87 -1.03
CA ALA A 19 -26.66 -18.71 -1.15
C ALA A 19 -27.44 -19.21 0.08
N ARG A 20 -26.92 -20.24 0.78
CA ARG A 20 -27.55 -20.76 2.00
C ARG A 20 -27.48 -19.80 3.18
N LEU A 21 -26.39 -19.02 3.26
CA LEU A 21 -26.16 -18.04 4.33
C LEU A 21 -26.52 -16.62 3.89
N ASP A 22 -26.94 -16.46 2.64
CA ASP A 22 -27.13 -15.18 1.96
C ASP A 22 -25.98 -14.19 2.22
N LYS A 23 -24.74 -14.67 2.04
CA LYS A 23 -23.54 -13.95 2.47
C LYS A 23 -22.32 -14.22 1.59
N LEU A 24 -21.55 -13.17 1.33
CA LEU A 24 -20.21 -13.26 0.76
C LEU A 24 -19.19 -13.73 1.82
N VAL A 25 -18.51 -14.83 1.55
CA VAL A 25 -17.42 -15.34 2.38
C VAL A 25 -16.13 -14.67 1.93
N GLN A 26 -15.46 -13.99 2.87
CA GLN A 26 -14.25 -13.22 2.63
C GLN A 26 -13.20 -13.52 3.70
N ILE A 27 -11.94 -13.32 3.34
CA ILE A 27 -10.84 -13.15 4.30
C ILE A 27 -10.29 -11.73 4.18
N SER A 28 -9.91 -11.11 5.29
CA SER A 28 -9.35 -9.76 5.28
C SER A 28 -8.36 -9.52 6.42
N THR A 29 -7.28 -8.84 6.07
CA THR A 29 -6.27 -8.30 7.00
C THR A 29 -6.47 -6.81 7.30
N ALA A 30 -7.48 -6.18 6.67
CA ALA A 30 -7.74 -4.75 6.87
C ALA A 30 -8.26 -4.48 8.29
N PRO A 31 -7.77 -3.45 9.01
CA PRO A 31 -8.20 -3.17 10.39
C PRO A 31 -9.70 -2.96 10.54
N SER A 32 -10.36 -2.40 9.51
CA SER A 32 -11.81 -2.13 9.53
C SER A 32 -12.68 -3.39 9.40
N ASN A 33 -12.13 -4.51 8.90
CA ASN A 33 -12.87 -5.74 8.64
C ASN A 33 -12.02 -7.00 8.90
N PHE A 34 -11.21 -6.98 9.97
CA PHE A 34 -10.23 -8.05 10.22
C PHE A 34 -10.92 -9.40 10.50
N SER A 35 -10.49 -10.46 9.82
CA SER A 35 -11.02 -11.81 10.04
C SER A 35 -10.61 -12.36 11.42
N VAL A 36 -11.60 -12.64 12.27
CA VAL A 36 -11.39 -13.14 13.63
C VAL A 36 -10.58 -14.44 13.62
N GLY A 37 -9.52 -14.51 14.43
CA GLY A 37 -8.67 -15.69 14.57
C GLY A 37 -7.66 -15.91 13.42
N MET A 38 -7.58 -14.99 12.45
CA MET A 38 -6.61 -15.09 11.36
C MET A 38 -5.24 -14.50 11.77
N PHE A 39 -4.19 -15.32 11.75
CA PHE A 39 -2.81 -14.93 12.07
C PHE A 39 -1.79 -15.31 10.99
N SER A 40 -2.27 -15.78 9.83
CA SER A 40 -1.48 -16.27 8.71
C SER A 40 -0.80 -15.16 7.89
N TRP A 41 -1.28 -13.93 7.96
CA TRP A 41 -0.71 -12.78 7.24
C TRP A 41 -0.59 -11.58 8.15
N PHE A 42 0.64 -11.12 8.35
CA PHE A 42 0.90 -9.81 8.93
C PHE A 42 0.84 -8.72 7.86
N PRO A 43 0.55 -7.46 8.24
CA PRO A 43 0.50 -6.36 7.29
C PRO A 43 1.82 -6.16 6.55
N LEU A 44 1.72 -5.76 5.28
CA LEU A 44 2.86 -5.32 4.49
C LEU A 44 3.23 -3.88 4.86
N TYR A 45 4.50 -3.52 4.75
CA TYR A 45 4.97 -2.16 4.98
C TYR A 45 5.73 -1.64 3.75
N PHE A 46 5.29 -0.52 3.19
CA PHE A 46 5.99 0.21 2.15
C PHE A 46 6.73 1.40 2.77
N PRO A 47 8.03 1.28 3.06
CA PRO A 47 8.79 2.35 3.70
C PRO A 47 9.00 3.53 2.73
N ILE A 48 9.07 4.75 3.26
CA ILE A 48 9.69 5.88 2.54
C ILE A 48 11.07 6.16 3.13
N ALA A 49 12.03 6.51 2.26
CA ALA A 49 13.45 6.60 2.65
C ALA A 49 13.71 7.68 3.70
N ASN A 50 13.05 8.83 3.55
CA ASN A 50 13.10 9.93 4.50
C ASN A 50 11.68 10.20 5.00
N PRO A 51 11.46 10.26 6.32
CA PRO A 51 10.16 10.61 6.86
C PRO A 51 9.71 12.00 6.40
N LEU A 52 8.41 12.16 6.15
CA LEU A 52 7.82 13.43 5.73
C LEU A 52 6.97 14.03 6.84
N TYR A 53 7.15 15.32 7.12
CA TYR A 53 6.24 16.03 8.02
C TYR A 53 4.91 16.30 7.32
N VAL A 54 3.81 16.00 8.01
CA VAL A 54 2.44 16.23 7.53
C VAL A 54 1.80 17.25 8.46
N PRO A 55 1.70 18.54 8.05
CA PRO A 55 1.01 19.55 8.84
C PRO A 55 -0.46 19.22 9.07
N ALA A 56 -1.07 19.91 10.03
CA ALA A 56 -2.52 19.80 10.22
C ALA A 56 -3.24 20.25 8.93
N ASN A 57 -4.28 19.51 8.56
CA ASN A 57 -5.09 19.75 7.36
C ASN A 57 -4.34 19.63 6.01
N ALA A 58 -3.13 19.05 6.00
CA ALA A 58 -2.44 18.68 4.77
C ALA A 58 -2.99 17.35 4.23
N ASN A 59 -2.89 17.17 2.91
CA ASN A 59 -3.28 15.94 2.23
C ASN A 59 -2.03 15.12 1.87
N VAL A 60 -2.17 13.80 1.90
CA VAL A 60 -1.12 12.85 1.51
C VAL A 60 -1.59 12.09 0.27
N THR A 61 -0.84 12.21 -0.82
CA THR A 61 -1.06 11.46 -2.05
C THR A 61 -0.03 10.36 -2.16
N ALA A 62 -0.48 9.10 -2.21
CA ALA A 62 0.38 7.95 -2.45
C ALA A 62 0.25 7.50 -3.92
N TYR A 63 1.38 7.39 -4.60
CA TYR A 63 1.49 6.72 -5.88
C TYR A 63 2.02 5.32 -5.63
N VAL A 64 1.29 4.29 -6.07
CA VAL A 64 1.73 2.89 -5.97
C VAL A 64 1.42 2.21 -7.29
N ARG A 65 2.44 1.58 -7.90
CA ARG A 65 2.33 0.98 -9.22
C ARG A 65 2.90 -0.43 -9.23
N ARG A 66 2.10 -1.38 -9.69
CA ARG A 66 2.55 -2.72 -10.02
C ARG A 66 3.18 -2.71 -11.41
N GLN A 67 4.43 -3.13 -11.49
CA GLN A 67 5.19 -3.30 -12.72
C GLN A 67 5.46 -4.77 -12.98
N TRP A 68 5.73 -5.11 -14.24
CA TRP A 68 6.11 -6.45 -14.64
C TRP A 68 6.95 -6.40 -15.92
N ASP A 69 7.78 -7.42 -16.11
CA ASP A 69 8.60 -7.58 -17.32
C ASP A 69 8.58 -9.05 -17.74
N VAL A 70 8.18 -9.29 -19.00
CA VAL A 70 8.13 -10.62 -19.61
C VAL A 70 9.51 -11.24 -19.79
N VAL A 71 10.51 -10.42 -20.12
CA VAL A 71 11.86 -10.90 -20.45
C VAL A 71 12.56 -11.39 -19.19
N THR A 72 12.46 -10.63 -18.10
CA THR A 72 13.02 -11.03 -16.82
C THR A 72 12.09 -11.92 -15.99
N SER A 73 10.82 -12.08 -16.39
CA SER A 73 9.78 -12.79 -15.63
C SER A 73 9.65 -12.28 -14.19
N ARG A 74 9.74 -10.96 -14.02
CA ARG A 74 9.67 -10.29 -12.71
C ARG A 74 8.42 -9.45 -12.59
N VAL A 75 7.93 -9.35 -11.36
CA VAL A 75 6.90 -8.40 -10.94
C VAL A 75 7.45 -7.59 -9.78
N TRP A 76 7.22 -6.28 -9.77
CA TRP A 76 7.63 -5.42 -8.66
C TRP A 76 6.63 -4.30 -8.43
N TYR A 77 6.84 -3.56 -7.34
CA TYR A 77 6.11 -2.34 -7.04
C TYR A 77 7.05 -1.16 -7.00
N GLU A 78 6.58 -0.04 -7.54
CA GLU A 78 7.19 1.28 -7.38
C GLU A 78 6.22 2.19 -6.65
N TRP A 79 6.72 3.00 -5.73
CA TRP A 79 5.86 3.90 -4.97
C TRP A 79 6.54 5.22 -4.63
N SER A 80 5.73 6.26 -4.45
CA SER A 80 6.16 7.55 -3.89
C SER A 80 5.01 8.18 -3.11
N VAL A 81 5.34 9.16 -2.28
CA VAL A 81 4.38 9.91 -1.49
C VAL A 81 4.64 11.41 -1.63
N THR A 82 3.58 12.18 -1.80
CA THR A 82 3.60 13.64 -1.83
C THR A 82 2.66 14.19 -0.77
N VAL A 83 3.11 15.19 -0.03
CA VAL A 83 2.31 15.94 0.94
C VAL A 83 1.96 17.29 0.33
N HIS A 84 0.68 17.63 0.35
CA HIS A 84 0.14 18.88 -0.18
C HIS A 84 -0.54 19.68 0.92
N ASP A 85 -0.50 21.01 0.81
CA ASP A 85 -1.35 21.87 1.64
C ASP A 85 -2.81 21.85 1.14
N GLN A 86 -3.65 22.71 1.71
CA GLN A 86 -5.06 22.83 1.31
C GLN A 86 -5.26 23.45 -0.08
N ASN A 87 -4.28 24.19 -0.59
CA ASN A 87 -4.31 24.84 -1.90
C ASN A 87 -3.76 23.92 -3.01
N GLY A 88 -3.14 22.80 -2.62
CA GLY A 88 -2.52 21.84 -3.52
C GLY A 88 -1.00 22.01 -3.66
N ASP A 89 -0.40 22.98 -2.98
CA ASP A 89 1.04 23.24 -3.02
C ASP A 89 1.81 22.11 -2.36
N VAL A 90 2.93 21.72 -2.97
CA VAL A 90 3.74 20.60 -2.48
C VAL A 90 4.57 21.04 -1.27
N LEU A 91 4.32 20.39 -0.13
CA LEU A 91 5.03 20.61 1.12
C LEU A 91 6.18 19.61 1.34
N GLY A 92 6.09 18.43 0.72
CA GLY A 92 7.11 17.40 0.83
C GLY A 92 6.88 16.27 -0.17
N ILE A 93 7.97 15.65 -0.62
CA ILE A 93 7.92 14.56 -1.60
C ILE A 93 8.97 13.50 -1.27
N SER A 94 8.58 12.22 -1.37
CA SER A 94 9.52 11.11 -1.35
C SER A 94 10.06 10.85 -2.76
N PRO A 95 11.29 10.33 -2.92
CA PRO A 95 11.72 9.84 -4.22
C PRO A 95 10.83 8.67 -4.67
N LEU A 96 10.86 8.36 -5.97
CA LEU A 96 10.29 7.11 -6.48
C LEU A 96 11.11 5.93 -5.95
N HIS A 97 10.46 5.06 -5.18
CA HIS A 97 11.07 3.90 -4.57
C HIS A 97 11.05 2.70 -5.51
N ASN A 98 12.10 1.88 -5.41
CA ASN A 98 12.24 0.59 -6.11
C ASN A 98 12.10 0.65 -7.65
N ILE A 99 12.62 1.73 -8.26
CA ILE A 99 12.65 1.93 -9.72
C ILE A 99 13.20 0.68 -10.42
N ASN A 100 12.47 0.17 -11.42
CA ASN A 100 12.77 -1.03 -12.19
C ASN A 100 12.98 -2.30 -11.35
N GLY A 101 12.41 -2.35 -10.14
CA GLY A 101 12.54 -3.50 -9.24
C GLY A 101 13.97 -3.71 -8.74
N ARG A 102 14.81 -2.67 -8.77
CA ARG A 102 16.26 -2.75 -8.48
C ARG A 102 16.58 -3.20 -7.06
N SER A 103 15.65 -3.01 -6.12
CA SER A 103 15.84 -3.36 -4.71
C SER A 103 15.02 -4.57 -4.31
N TYR A 104 13.80 -4.70 -4.86
CA TYR A 104 12.92 -5.83 -4.59
C TYR A 104 12.06 -6.16 -5.80
N HIS A 105 11.95 -7.44 -6.11
CA HIS A 105 11.03 -7.99 -7.08
C HIS A 105 10.66 -9.41 -6.68
N VAL A 106 9.53 -9.88 -7.18
CA VAL A 106 9.12 -11.27 -7.11
C VAL A 106 9.36 -11.87 -8.49
N SER A 107 10.22 -12.87 -8.56
CA SER A 107 10.43 -13.66 -9.79
C SER A 107 9.37 -14.74 -9.89
N MET A 108 8.90 -15.00 -11.11
CA MET A 108 8.07 -16.15 -11.46
C MET A 108 8.92 -17.31 -11.96
#